data_AF-A0A8H6JJI5-F1
#
_entry.id   AF-A0A8H6JJI5-F1
#
_cell.length_a   1.000
_cell.length_b   1.000
_cell.length_c   1.000
_cell.angle_alpha   90.00
_cell.angle_beta   90.00
_cell.angle_gamma   90.00
#
_symmetry.space_group_name_H-M   'P 1'
#
loop_
_entity.id
_entity.type
_entity.pdbx_description
1 polymer ?
#
loop_
_entity_poly.entity_id
_entity_poly.type
_entity_poly.pdbx_seq_one_letter_code
_entity_poly.pdbx_strand_id
1 'polypeptide(L)'
;MESLFDCQAGTYNNMELLPYWPTEMLDVLGGELPMFTGLEIDGNGLLEPNPLLSIGPSCDSSLSGLGMDGDWFVAPPSLEPSSVASSPDIEGQAREKSPDKTGQTFDSDLNMLLDETVPMESKKWIFNTIFDIVSKYRFHDGERIFPSLEFYFILVHNDSDADRLRGLIARFHHFIAYLKSYKADEALVSLKAVEQRMEALADQKGAEIAPSSCPIPDNDLMAMSQLKGLLDVEALAIAEPESFPIISQEPATKKRKRDADPEDCEIRAGFRLSDELKAPGEYRYNGLVHDENHFQSINDAYLRHARQRAGLAAEDDPTWPESGDRKRQYVKDLFDAITNTVDFHEARKAKAKVEAHNAATRGKAPSASERVLADETKTAVDRLEAVLHCKMSNLEVELVSWKVLEAAMACQQGHTMRALWASERTNSQWDVFETFEARWGAICENMKDCKMMLHSVTRADWVAKLAGAPMKERKNKLNNDSINARKGAQLKAGAKKMLENGP
;
A
#
# COMPACT_ATOMS: atom_id res chain seq x y z
N MET A 1 63.84 -21.10 -18.71
CA MET A 1 63.29 -19.79 -18.29
C MET A 1 61.91 -19.67 -18.95
N GLU A 2 60.98 -20.45 -18.41
CA GLU A 2 59.55 -20.46 -18.69
C GLU A 2 58.85 -19.92 -17.43
N SER A 3 57.81 -19.10 -17.62
CA SER A 3 56.65 -18.83 -16.73
C SER A 3 55.98 -17.56 -17.31
N LEU A 4 54.67 -17.36 -17.36
CA LEU A 4 53.61 -17.74 -16.44
C LEU A 4 52.28 -17.41 -17.15
N PHE A 5 51.48 -18.41 -17.50
CA PHE A 5 50.02 -18.29 -17.69
C PHE A 5 49.45 -19.70 -17.65
N ASP A 6 49.10 -20.16 -16.44
CA ASP A 6 48.26 -21.32 -16.21
C ASP A 6 46.97 -20.82 -15.56
N CYS A 7 45.87 -20.86 -16.31
CA CYS A 7 44.51 -20.81 -15.77
C CYS A 7 44.03 -22.25 -15.61
N GLN A 8 44.09 -22.77 -14.39
CA GLN A 8 43.48 -24.05 -14.05
C GLN A 8 41.95 -23.90 -13.97
N ALA A 9 41.27 -24.73 -14.74
CA ALA A 9 39.86 -25.04 -14.60
C ALA A 9 39.62 -25.75 -13.25
N GLY A 10 38.92 -25.07 -12.34
CA GLY A 10 38.44 -25.63 -11.08
C GLY A 10 37.02 -26.16 -11.24
N THR A 11 36.87 -27.45 -10.98
CA THR A 11 35.63 -28.23 -10.89
C THR A 11 34.59 -27.62 -9.94
N TYR A 12 33.37 -27.44 -10.42
CA TYR A 12 32.18 -27.23 -9.58
C TYR A 12 31.82 -28.55 -8.88
N ASN A 13 32.17 -28.66 -7.61
CA ASN A 13 31.60 -29.67 -6.72
C ASN A 13 30.34 -29.11 -6.06
N ASN A 14 29.29 -29.91 -6.15
CA ASN A 14 28.07 -29.85 -5.35
C ASN A 14 28.40 -29.53 -3.89
N MET A 15 27.84 -28.45 -3.35
CA MET A 15 27.66 -28.33 -1.90
C MET A 15 26.20 -28.68 -1.58
N GLU A 16 26.10 -29.85 -0.96
CA GLU A 16 24.93 -30.41 -0.32
C GLU A 16 24.34 -29.43 0.69
N LEU A 17 23.01 -29.34 0.64
CA LEU A 17 22.17 -28.86 1.72
C LEU A 17 22.36 -29.77 2.93
N LEU A 18 22.84 -29.21 4.04
CA LEU A 18 22.62 -29.78 5.36
C LEU A 18 21.82 -28.78 6.22
N PRO A 19 20.57 -29.10 6.57
CA PRO A 19 19.86 -28.46 7.66
C PRO A 19 20.20 -29.20 8.95
N TYR A 20 20.33 -28.49 10.08
CA TYR A 20 20.19 -28.95 11.50
C TYR A 20 21.08 -28.07 12.43
N TRP A 21 20.72 -27.56 13.62
CA TRP A 21 20.05 -28.05 14.86
C TRP A 21 19.66 -26.80 15.73
N PRO A 22 19.02 -26.90 16.92
CA PRO A 22 17.92 -27.79 17.32
C PRO A 22 16.83 -27.14 18.18
N THR A 23 15.69 -27.82 18.22
CA THR A 23 14.69 -27.78 19.28
C THR A 23 15.18 -28.65 20.44
N GLU A 24 15.76 -28.06 21.48
CA GLU A 24 15.92 -28.66 22.82
C GLU A 24 16.44 -27.60 23.80
N MET A 25 15.53 -27.04 24.60
CA MET A 25 15.88 -26.34 25.84
C MET A 25 14.78 -26.63 26.87
N LEU A 26 14.72 -27.90 27.28
CA LEU A 26 14.20 -28.34 28.56
C LEU A 26 15.40 -28.59 29.48
N ASP A 27 15.24 -28.21 30.76
CA ASP A 27 16.16 -28.41 31.88
C ASP A 27 17.49 -27.62 31.84
N VAL A 28 17.50 -26.44 32.48
CA VAL A 28 18.39 -26.04 33.60
C VAL A 28 18.00 -24.61 34.02
N LEU A 29 17.01 -24.50 34.90
CA LEU A 29 17.01 -23.51 35.97
C LEU A 29 16.50 -24.22 37.21
N GLY A 30 17.43 -24.87 37.91
CA GLY A 30 17.27 -25.14 39.34
C GLY A 30 17.15 -23.80 40.06
N GLY A 31 15.94 -23.51 40.52
CA GLY A 31 15.60 -22.31 41.26
C GLY A 31 14.27 -22.57 41.94
N GLU A 32 14.35 -22.85 43.23
CA GLU A 32 13.27 -23.20 44.14
C GLU A 32 12.04 -22.28 43.97
N LEU A 33 10.91 -22.87 43.60
CA LEU A 33 9.59 -22.28 43.82
C LEU A 33 9.27 -22.39 45.32
N PRO A 34 8.91 -21.31 46.03
CA PRO A 34 8.21 -21.46 47.29
C PRO A 34 6.78 -21.93 47.00
N MET A 35 6.44 -23.08 47.59
CA MET A 35 5.09 -23.60 47.69
C MET A 35 4.13 -22.52 48.22
N PHE A 36 3.13 -22.15 47.42
CA PHE A 36 1.90 -21.57 47.95
C PHE A 36 1.01 -22.71 48.43
N THR A 37 1.08 -23.00 49.72
CA THR A 37 0.07 -23.78 50.42
C THR A 37 -1.01 -22.84 50.97
N GLY A 38 -2.27 -23.23 50.76
CA GLY A 38 -3.28 -23.09 51.81
C GLY A 38 -4.15 -21.84 51.75
N LEU A 39 -5.34 -22.03 51.21
CA LEU A 39 -6.58 -21.41 51.69
C LEU A 39 -6.63 -21.39 53.23
N GLU A 40 -6.85 -20.22 53.81
CA GLU A 40 -7.65 -20.09 55.04
C GLU A 40 -8.77 -19.09 54.76
N ILE A 41 -10.00 -19.57 54.96
CA ILE A 41 -11.23 -18.80 54.97
C ILE A 41 -11.73 -18.76 56.42
N ASP A 42 -12.26 -17.59 56.76
CA ASP A 42 -13.16 -17.21 57.85
C ASP A 42 -12.62 -16.94 59.26
N GLY A 43 -12.97 -15.76 59.77
CA GLY A 43 -12.76 -15.39 61.16
C GLY A 43 -13.14 -13.97 61.58
N ASN A 44 -14.33 -13.48 61.20
CA ASN A 44 -15.15 -12.46 61.91
C ASN A 44 -14.56 -11.08 62.31
N GLY A 45 -15.31 -10.01 62.00
CA GLY A 45 -15.29 -8.81 62.86
C GLY A 45 -15.76 -7.47 62.27
N LEU A 46 -17.07 -7.34 62.04
CA LEU A 46 -17.95 -6.15 62.15
C LEU A 46 -17.43 -4.69 61.98
N LEU A 47 -18.23 -3.95 61.18
CA LEU A 47 -18.68 -2.54 61.31
C LEU A 47 -17.60 -1.44 61.23
N GLU A 48 -17.71 -0.40 60.41
CA GLU A 48 -18.84 0.51 60.17
C GLU A 48 -18.88 1.10 58.75
N PRO A 49 -20.05 1.57 58.28
CA PRO A 49 -20.18 2.47 57.15
C PRO A 49 -20.13 3.93 57.63
N ASN A 50 -19.55 4.85 56.85
CA ASN A 50 -20.00 6.24 56.93
C ASN A 50 -19.93 6.96 55.58
N PRO A 51 -20.93 7.83 55.28
CA PRO A 51 -21.27 8.23 53.94
C PRO A 51 -21.06 9.74 53.70
N LEU A 52 -21.47 10.18 52.49
CA LEU A 52 -21.91 11.54 52.13
C LEU A 52 -20.89 12.68 52.25
N LEU A 53 -20.58 13.28 51.09
CA LEU A 53 -20.73 14.72 50.93
C LEU A 53 -21.35 15.00 49.56
N SER A 54 -22.62 15.40 49.59
CA SER A 54 -23.34 16.07 48.52
C SER A 54 -23.69 17.46 49.02
N ILE A 55 -23.19 18.50 48.37
CA ILE A 55 -23.69 19.88 48.43
C ILE A 55 -23.50 20.48 47.02
N GLY A 56 -24.60 20.65 46.27
CA GLY A 56 -24.71 21.66 45.21
C GLY A 56 -25.16 23.01 45.82
N PRO A 57 -25.77 23.96 45.09
CA PRO A 57 -25.93 24.09 43.64
C PRO A 57 -25.76 25.55 43.12
N SER A 58 -26.08 25.72 41.83
CA SER A 58 -26.61 26.94 41.18
C SER A 58 -25.66 28.09 40.84
N CYS A 59 -25.69 28.48 39.57
CA CYS A 59 -25.90 29.85 39.12
C CYS A 59 -26.65 29.78 37.78
N ASP A 60 -27.95 30.01 37.83
CA ASP A 60 -28.76 30.48 36.72
C ASP A 60 -28.31 31.90 36.34
N SER A 61 -28.29 32.19 35.04
CA SER A 61 -28.63 33.53 34.55
C SER A 61 -29.08 33.43 33.10
N SER A 62 -30.41 33.32 32.97
CA SER A 62 -31.21 33.76 31.84
C SER A 62 -31.20 35.30 31.75
N LEU A 63 -31.27 35.82 30.53
CA LEU A 63 -32.00 37.04 30.09
C LEU A 63 -31.57 37.34 28.63
N SER A 64 -32.45 37.09 27.66
CA SER A 64 -33.22 38.09 26.88
C SER A 64 -32.34 39.00 26.01
N GLY A 65 -32.56 39.21 24.72
CA GLY A 65 -33.77 39.19 23.90
C GLY A 65 -33.51 40.13 22.70
N LEU A 66 -34.53 40.33 21.85
CA LEU A 66 -34.55 41.08 20.58
C LEU A 66 -34.05 40.21 19.39
N GLY A 67 -34.88 39.70 18.48
CA GLY A 67 -36.14 40.22 17.94
C GLY A 67 -35.82 41.11 16.75
N MET A 68 -36.14 40.66 15.53
CA MET A 68 -36.54 41.46 14.37
C MET A 68 -36.95 40.52 13.23
N ASP A 69 -38.08 40.88 12.64
CA ASP A 69 -38.91 40.16 11.69
C ASP A 69 -38.39 40.19 10.26
N GLY A 70 -38.83 39.18 9.50
CA GLY A 70 -39.35 39.36 8.14
C GLY A 70 -38.33 39.43 6.99
N ASP A 71 -38.66 39.13 5.75
CA ASP A 71 -39.86 38.58 5.12
C ASP A 71 -39.47 38.45 3.61
N TRP A 72 -40.09 37.53 2.86
CA TRP A 72 -40.07 37.41 1.38
C TRP A 72 -38.76 37.00 0.65
N PHE A 73 -38.78 35.84 -0.02
CA PHE A 73 -38.57 35.83 -1.49
C PHE A 73 -39.21 34.60 -2.17
N VAL A 74 -40.12 34.97 -3.06
CA VAL A 74 -40.91 34.27 -4.08
C VAL A 74 -40.13 33.19 -4.86
N ALA A 75 -40.75 32.02 -5.01
CA ALA A 75 -40.35 30.97 -5.94
C ALA A 75 -40.69 31.33 -7.40
N PRO A 76 -39.84 31.03 -8.39
CA PRO A 76 -40.22 31.15 -9.79
C PRO A 76 -40.95 29.89 -10.30
N PRO A 77 -41.81 30.04 -11.32
CA PRO A 77 -42.80 29.04 -11.70
C PRO A 77 -42.25 27.93 -12.61
N SER A 78 -42.93 26.80 -12.49
CA SER A 78 -42.87 25.60 -13.32
C SER A 78 -43.17 25.91 -14.80
N LEU A 79 -42.32 25.42 -15.70
CA LEU A 79 -42.57 25.38 -17.14
C LEU A 79 -42.78 23.92 -17.56
N GLU A 80 -43.90 23.69 -18.26
CA GLU A 80 -44.33 22.40 -18.81
C GLU A 80 -43.41 21.89 -19.93
N PRO A 81 -43.38 20.56 -20.17
CA PRO A 81 -42.55 19.96 -21.21
C PRO A 81 -43.25 19.97 -22.58
N SER A 82 -42.60 20.55 -23.59
CA SER A 82 -43.00 20.41 -24.99
C SER A 82 -42.45 19.13 -25.60
N SER A 83 -43.36 18.27 -26.04
CA SER A 83 -43.16 17.08 -26.86
C SER A 83 -42.61 17.41 -28.26
N VAL A 84 -41.49 16.82 -28.70
CA VAL A 84 -41.20 16.64 -30.14
C VAL A 84 -40.35 15.38 -30.40
N ALA A 85 -40.95 14.49 -31.19
CA ALA A 85 -40.43 13.60 -32.23
C ALA A 85 -39.31 12.57 -31.94
N SER A 86 -39.73 11.31 -32.03
CA SER A 86 -38.97 10.11 -32.33
C SER A 86 -38.50 10.07 -33.80
N SER A 87 -37.27 9.60 -34.04
CA SER A 87 -36.79 8.79 -35.19
C SER A 87 -35.26 8.94 -35.40
N PRO A 88 -34.58 8.01 -36.07
CA PRO A 88 -34.48 6.58 -35.79
C PRO A 88 -33.01 6.13 -35.58
N ASP A 89 -32.86 4.92 -35.11
CA ASP A 89 -31.61 4.21 -34.84
C ASP A 89 -30.63 4.19 -36.03
N ILE A 90 -29.39 4.61 -35.76
CA ILE A 90 -28.19 4.11 -36.47
C ILE A 90 -27.18 3.73 -35.39
N GLU A 91 -27.40 2.54 -34.83
CA GLU A 91 -26.52 1.90 -33.87
C GLU A 91 -25.36 1.23 -34.62
N GLY A 92 -24.28 1.98 -34.84
CA GLY A 92 -22.99 1.48 -35.29
C GLY A 92 -22.04 1.29 -34.11
N GLN A 93 -22.35 0.37 -33.18
CA GLN A 93 -21.44 0.02 -32.09
C GLN A 93 -20.27 -0.83 -32.59
N ALA A 94 -19.10 -0.22 -32.76
CA ALA A 94 -17.82 -0.90 -32.62
C ALA A 94 -17.58 -1.17 -31.12
N ARG A 95 -18.24 -2.21 -30.62
CA ARG A 95 -18.09 -2.72 -29.26
C ARG A 95 -16.72 -3.38 -29.16
N GLU A 96 -15.78 -2.77 -28.43
CA GLU A 96 -14.61 -3.47 -27.93
C GLU A 96 -15.10 -4.70 -27.18
N LYS A 97 -14.81 -5.87 -27.76
CA LYS A 97 -15.18 -7.16 -27.20
C LYS A 97 -14.31 -7.36 -25.97
N SER A 98 -14.91 -7.24 -24.79
CA SER A 98 -14.33 -7.79 -23.56
C SER A 98 -13.84 -9.23 -23.84
N PRO A 99 -12.62 -9.58 -23.41
CA PRO A 99 -11.97 -10.82 -23.82
C PRO A 99 -12.53 -12.10 -23.20
N ASP A 100 -13.64 -12.07 -22.45
CA ASP A 100 -14.31 -13.32 -22.08
C ASP A 100 -15.84 -13.16 -21.98
N LYS A 101 -16.54 -13.58 -23.05
CA LYS A 101 -18.02 -13.65 -23.06
C LYS A 101 -18.54 -14.95 -22.45
N THR A 102 -17.67 -15.86 -22.02
CA THR A 102 -18.10 -17.22 -21.63
C THR A 102 -18.65 -17.28 -20.21
N GLY A 103 -18.47 -16.24 -19.39
CA GLY A 103 -18.96 -16.22 -18.00
C GLY A 103 -18.34 -17.30 -17.12
N GLN A 104 -17.24 -17.93 -17.57
CA GLN A 104 -16.57 -18.97 -16.82
C GLN A 104 -15.88 -18.37 -15.60
N THR A 105 -16.06 -18.99 -14.44
CA THR A 105 -15.31 -18.67 -13.21
C THR A 105 -14.19 -19.69 -13.03
N PHE A 106 -13.21 -19.36 -12.17
CA PHE A 106 -12.16 -20.32 -11.83
C PHE A 106 -12.71 -21.58 -11.14
N ASP A 107 -13.90 -21.52 -10.54
CA ASP A 107 -14.56 -22.71 -9.98
C ASP A 107 -14.87 -23.75 -11.06
N SER A 108 -15.13 -23.31 -12.30
CA SER A 108 -15.29 -24.22 -13.43
C SER A 108 -13.98 -24.93 -13.74
N ASP A 109 -12.85 -24.21 -13.71
CA ASP A 109 -11.52 -24.80 -13.90
C ASP A 109 -11.16 -25.76 -12.74
N LEU A 110 -11.52 -25.40 -11.50
CA LEU A 110 -11.36 -26.29 -10.34
C LEU A 110 -12.16 -27.58 -10.54
N ASN A 111 -13.44 -27.50 -10.90
CA ASN A 111 -14.25 -28.68 -11.17
C ASN A 111 -13.65 -29.55 -12.28
N MET A 112 -13.07 -28.94 -13.32
CA MET A 112 -12.33 -29.68 -14.37
C MET A 112 -11.11 -30.42 -13.84
N LEU A 113 -10.37 -29.83 -12.88
CA LEU A 113 -9.24 -30.52 -12.23
C LEU A 113 -9.72 -31.75 -11.44
N LEU A 114 -10.91 -31.70 -10.85
CA LEU A 114 -11.47 -32.80 -10.05
C LEU A 114 -12.17 -33.88 -10.89
N ASP A 115 -12.64 -33.55 -12.08
CA ASP A 115 -13.38 -34.48 -12.94
C ASP A 115 -12.45 -35.55 -13.53
N GLU A 116 -12.65 -36.81 -13.17
CA GLU A 116 -11.85 -37.94 -13.65
C GLU A 116 -11.97 -38.18 -15.17
N THR A 117 -13.03 -37.67 -15.79
CA THR A 117 -13.26 -37.80 -17.24
C THR A 117 -12.43 -36.81 -18.06
N VAL A 118 -11.90 -35.75 -17.42
CA VAL A 118 -11.07 -34.75 -18.10
C VAL A 118 -9.67 -35.31 -18.37
N PRO A 119 -9.15 -35.22 -19.61
CA PRO A 119 -7.81 -35.71 -19.96
C PRO A 119 -6.71 -35.09 -19.09
N MET A 120 -5.72 -35.91 -18.73
CA MET A 120 -4.60 -35.52 -17.86
C MET A 120 -3.81 -34.34 -18.44
N GLU A 121 -3.67 -34.27 -19.76
CA GLU A 121 -3.00 -33.19 -20.48
C GLU A 121 -3.66 -31.84 -20.23
N SER A 122 -4.99 -31.81 -20.17
CA SER A 122 -5.73 -30.57 -19.91
C SER A 122 -5.54 -30.10 -18.48
N LYS A 123 -5.49 -31.02 -17.52
CA LYS A 123 -5.25 -30.69 -16.11
C LYS A 123 -3.82 -30.23 -15.87
N LYS A 124 -2.83 -30.90 -16.50
CA LYS A 124 -1.42 -30.46 -16.48
C LYS A 124 -1.24 -29.07 -17.06
N TRP A 125 -1.95 -28.75 -18.15
CA TRP A 125 -1.90 -27.40 -18.73
C TRP A 125 -2.37 -26.32 -17.74
N ILE A 126 -3.45 -26.59 -16.98
CA ILE A 126 -3.93 -25.67 -15.93
C ILE A 126 -2.86 -25.50 -14.84
N PHE A 127 -2.31 -26.60 -14.31
CA PHE A 127 -1.29 -26.54 -13.26
C PHE A 127 -0.01 -25.83 -13.69
N ASN A 128 0.52 -26.14 -14.88
CA ASN A 128 1.70 -25.46 -15.41
C ASN A 128 1.44 -23.96 -15.57
N THR A 129 0.25 -23.57 -16.04
CA THR A 129 -0.11 -22.15 -16.13
C THR A 129 -0.11 -21.49 -14.75
N ILE A 130 -0.75 -22.11 -13.75
CA ILE A 130 -0.82 -21.56 -12.40
C ILE A 130 0.57 -21.50 -11.75
N PHE A 131 1.33 -22.57 -11.78
CA PHE A 131 2.58 -22.67 -11.04
C PHE A 131 3.75 -22.02 -11.78
N ASP A 132 3.93 -22.27 -13.08
CA ASP A 132 5.09 -21.78 -13.83
C ASP A 132 4.93 -20.34 -14.31
N ILE A 133 3.69 -19.90 -14.53
CA ILE A 133 3.40 -18.54 -15.01
C ILE A 133 2.93 -17.65 -13.88
N VAL A 134 1.89 -18.01 -13.13
CA VAL A 134 1.31 -17.08 -12.14
C VAL A 134 2.11 -17.06 -10.84
N SER A 135 2.33 -18.22 -10.22
CA SER A 135 2.93 -18.35 -8.89
C SER A 135 4.40 -17.97 -8.85
N LYS A 136 5.10 -18.12 -9.98
CA LYS A 136 6.52 -17.78 -10.11
C LYS A 136 6.83 -16.30 -9.86
N TYR A 137 5.89 -15.41 -10.19
CA TYR A 137 6.06 -13.95 -10.03
C TYR A 137 5.35 -13.40 -8.79
N ARG A 138 4.99 -14.28 -7.85
CA ARG A 138 4.38 -13.91 -6.58
C ARG A 138 5.33 -13.07 -5.73
N PHE A 139 4.82 -12.04 -5.07
CA PHE A 139 5.58 -11.26 -4.09
C PHE A 139 5.65 -12.00 -2.76
N HIS A 140 6.83 -12.02 -2.14
CA HIS A 140 7.05 -12.62 -0.82
C HIS A 140 6.97 -11.59 0.33
N ASP A 141 6.66 -10.31 0.04
CA ASP A 141 6.56 -9.25 1.04
C ASP A 141 5.28 -8.40 0.84
N GLY A 142 4.41 -8.34 1.85
CA GLY A 142 3.27 -7.43 1.94
C GLY A 142 1.87 -8.03 1.74
N GLU A 143 0.86 -7.14 1.75
CA GLU A 143 -0.57 -7.50 1.61
C GLU A 143 -0.96 -7.87 0.16
N ARG A 144 -0.20 -7.40 -0.83
CA ARG A 144 -0.44 -7.68 -2.25
C ARG A 144 0.44 -8.84 -2.69
N ILE A 145 -0.16 -10.01 -2.81
CA ILE A 145 0.58 -11.25 -3.02
C ILE A 145 0.97 -11.46 -4.49
N PHE A 146 0.22 -10.91 -5.45
CA PHE A 146 0.45 -11.11 -6.88
C PHE A 146 0.57 -9.77 -7.63
N PRO A 147 1.40 -9.69 -8.69
CA PRO A 147 1.39 -8.64 -9.70
C PRO A 147 0.00 -8.33 -10.26
N SER A 148 -0.14 -7.20 -10.98
CA SER A 148 -1.39 -6.87 -11.66
C SER A 148 -1.66 -7.82 -12.83
N LEU A 149 -2.91 -7.91 -13.27
CA LEU A 149 -3.30 -8.81 -14.37
C LEU A 149 -2.58 -8.46 -15.67
N GLU A 150 -2.36 -7.16 -15.92
CA GLU A 150 -1.68 -6.63 -17.10
C GLU A 150 -0.24 -7.15 -17.21
N PHE A 151 0.46 -7.30 -16.07
CA PHE A 151 1.81 -7.87 -16.05
C PHE A 151 1.83 -9.28 -16.67
N TYR A 152 0.88 -10.13 -16.28
CA TYR A 152 0.79 -11.49 -16.82
C TYR A 152 0.37 -11.50 -18.28
N PHE A 153 -0.49 -10.59 -18.72
CA PHE A 153 -0.90 -10.47 -20.12
C PHE A 153 0.24 -10.07 -21.05
N ILE A 154 1.17 -9.25 -20.55
CA ILE A 154 2.43 -8.92 -21.24
C ILE A 154 3.32 -10.16 -21.29
N LEU A 155 3.44 -10.90 -20.18
CA LEU A 155 4.30 -12.08 -20.10
C LEU A 155 3.93 -13.16 -21.13
N VAL A 156 2.63 -13.40 -21.32
CA VAL A 156 2.13 -14.42 -22.28
C VAL A 156 1.84 -13.86 -23.67
N HIS A 157 2.18 -12.59 -23.94
CA HIS A 157 1.78 -11.93 -25.20
C HIS A 157 2.31 -12.62 -26.46
N ASN A 158 3.53 -13.18 -26.39
CA ASN A 158 4.18 -13.86 -27.52
C ASN A 158 3.90 -15.37 -27.55
N ASP A 159 3.07 -15.90 -26.64
CA ASP A 159 2.73 -17.32 -26.63
C ASP A 159 1.74 -17.64 -27.77
N SER A 160 1.91 -18.80 -28.40
CA SER A 160 0.99 -19.28 -29.43
C SER A 160 -0.43 -19.52 -28.91
N ASP A 161 -0.61 -19.72 -27.60
CA ASP A 161 -1.91 -19.94 -26.94
C ASP A 161 -2.28 -18.76 -26.00
N ALA A 162 -1.81 -17.54 -26.34
CA ALA A 162 -1.94 -16.35 -25.49
C ALA A 162 -3.38 -16.07 -25.05
N ASP A 163 -4.38 -16.21 -25.93
CA ASP A 163 -5.78 -15.91 -25.60
C ASP A 163 -6.34 -16.87 -24.54
N ARG A 164 -6.03 -18.16 -24.67
CA ARG A 164 -6.48 -19.19 -23.71
C ARG A 164 -5.77 -19.01 -22.37
N LEU A 165 -4.46 -18.73 -22.39
CA LEU A 165 -3.68 -18.44 -21.19
C LEU A 165 -4.21 -17.20 -20.47
N ARG A 166 -4.50 -16.11 -21.21
CA ARG A 166 -5.09 -14.89 -20.65
C ARG A 166 -6.42 -15.16 -19.96
N GLY A 167 -7.28 -15.98 -20.56
CA GLY A 167 -8.55 -16.38 -19.95
C GLY A 167 -8.36 -17.10 -18.62
N LEU A 168 -7.52 -18.14 -18.59
CA LEU A 168 -7.25 -18.89 -17.35
C LEU A 168 -6.59 -18.01 -16.27
N ILE A 169 -5.59 -17.21 -16.65
CA ILE A 169 -4.88 -16.29 -15.73
C ILE A 169 -5.86 -15.29 -15.14
N ALA A 170 -6.75 -14.69 -15.94
CA ALA A 170 -7.73 -13.72 -15.44
C ALA A 170 -8.69 -14.35 -14.43
N ARG A 171 -9.21 -15.56 -14.70
CA ARG A 171 -10.09 -16.27 -13.78
C ARG A 171 -9.37 -16.63 -12.48
N PHE A 172 -8.15 -17.16 -12.56
CA PHE A 172 -7.36 -17.50 -11.38
C PHE A 172 -6.96 -16.26 -10.56
N HIS A 173 -6.57 -15.17 -11.22
CA HIS A 173 -6.23 -13.91 -10.56
C HIS A 173 -7.43 -13.34 -9.80
N HIS A 174 -8.62 -13.39 -10.40
CA HIS A 174 -9.86 -12.98 -9.73
C HIS A 174 -10.19 -13.87 -8.52
N PHE A 175 -10.04 -15.18 -8.65
CA PHE A 175 -10.22 -16.14 -7.55
C PHE A 175 -9.30 -15.83 -6.37
N ILE A 176 -8.01 -15.64 -6.63
CA ILE A 176 -7.04 -15.33 -5.57
C ILE A 176 -7.26 -13.93 -4.98
N ALA A 177 -7.67 -12.94 -5.78
CA ALA A 177 -7.97 -11.60 -5.28
C ALA A 177 -9.17 -11.58 -4.31
N TYR A 178 -10.09 -12.53 -4.44
CA TYR A 178 -11.21 -12.72 -3.51
C TYR A 178 -10.76 -13.34 -2.18
N LEU A 179 -9.66 -14.08 -2.17
CA LEU A 179 -9.07 -14.65 -0.96
C LEU A 179 -8.30 -13.58 -0.17
N LYS A 180 -8.45 -13.56 1.15
CA LYS A 180 -7.54 -12.80 2.03
C LYS A 180 -6.11 -13.30 1.83
N SER A 181 -5.12 -12.42 2.05
CA SER A 181 -3.70 -12.71 1.80
C SER A 181 -3.24 -14.09 2.31
N TYR A 182 -3.49 -14.41 3.58
CA TYR A 182 -3.09 -15.69 4.17
C TYR A 182 -3.78 -16.92 3.55
N LYS A 183 -4.99 -16.77 2.99
CA LYS A 183 -5.73 -17.87 2.34
C LYS A 183 -5.23 -18.16 0.93
N ALA A 184 -4.58 -17.21 0.27
CA ALA A 184 -4.00 -17.43 -1.05
C ALA A 184 -2.84 -18.43 -0.99
N ASP A 185 -2.05 -18.40 0.09
CA ASP A 185 -1.00 -19.38 0.36
C ASP A 185 -1.57 -20.78 0.55
N GLU A 186 -2.58 -20.90 1.41
CA GLU A 186 -3.26 -22.17 1.66
C GLU A 186 -3.84 -22.74 0.37
N ALA A 187 -4.49 -21.91 -0.46
CA ALA A 187 -5.03 -22.33 -1.75
C ALA A 187 -3.95 -22.84 -2.72
N LEU A 188 -2.79 -22.18 -2.80
CA LEU A 188 -1.67 -22.66 -3.63
C LEU A 188 -1.11 -24.00 -3.14
N VAL A 189 -0.96 -24.16 -1.82
CA VAL A 189 -0.51 -25.43 -1.21
C VAL A 189 -1.50 -26.55 -1.51
N SER A 190 -2.80 -26.29 -1.37
CA SER A 190 -3.85 -27.25 -1.71
C SER A 190 -3.83 -27.62 -3.19
N LEU A 191 -3.68 -26.65 -4.10
CA LEU A 191 -3.56 -26.92 -5.54
C LEU A 191 -2.33 -27.78 -5.86
N LYS A 192 -1.20 -27.55 -5.19
CA LYS A 192 0.03 -28.33 -5.41
C LYS A 192 -0.13 -29.76 -4.93
N ALA A 193 -0.85 -29.98 -3.83
CA ALA A 193 -1.18 -31.31 -3.35
C ALA A 193 -2.09 -32.06 -4.34
N VAL A 194 -3.06 -31.38 -4.97
CA VAL A 194 -3.92 -31.98 -6.01
C VAL A 194 -3.08 -32.40 -7.24
N GLU A 195 -2.16 -31.55 -7.69
CA GLU A 195 -1.25 -31.85 -8.79
C GLU A 195 -0.41 -33.12 -8.52
N GLN A 196 0.28 -33.16 -7.37
CA GLN A 196 1.11 -34.31 -6.98
C GLN A 196 0.30 -35.61 -6.90
N ARG A 197 -0.93 -35.53 -6.41
CA ARG A 197 -1.81 -36.70 -6.32
C ARG A 197 -2.24 -37.22 -7.68
N MET A 198 -2.53 -36.32 -8.61
CA MET A 198 -2.87 -36.71 -9.97
C MET A 198 -1.69 -37.36 -10.71
N GLU A 199 -0.47 -36.88 -10.48
CA GLU A 199 0.74 -37.51 -11.03
C GLU A 199 0.92 -38.93 -10.48
N ALA A 200 0.74 -39.13 -9.17
CA ALA A 200 0.81 -40.45 -8.56
C ALA A 200 -0.24 -41.44 -9.12
N LEU A 201 -1.47 -40.96 -9.38
CA LEU A 201 -2.52 -41.79 -10.00
C LEU A 201 -2.22 -42.12 -11.47
N ALA A 202 -1.57 -41.22 -12.19
CA ALA A 202 -1.15 -41.47 -13.57
C ALA A 202 -0.08 -42.57 -13.64
N ASP A 203 0.88 -42.55 -12.71
CA ASP A 203 1.94 -43.55 -12.62
C ASP A 203 1.40 -44.94 -12.25
N GLN A 204 0.39 -45.02 -11.37
CA GLN A 204 -0.28 -46.27 -11.01
C GLN A 204 -1.02 -46.90 -12.18
N LYS A 205 -1.76 -46.10 -12.98
CA LYS A 205 -2.44 -46.59 -14.19
C LYS A 205 -1.48 -47.07 -15.27
N GLY A 206 -0.25 -46.58 -15.30
CA GLY A 206 0.80 -47.09 -16.19
C GLY A 206 1.37 -48.45 -15.77
N ALA A 207 1.24 -48.83 -14.49
CA ALA A 207 1.83 -50.03 -13.92
C ALA A 207 0.85 -51.23 -13.77
N GLU A 208 -0.47 -51.00 -13.76
CA GLU A 208 -1.47 -52.08 -13.63
C GLU A 208 -1.87 -52.71 -14.97
N ILE A 209 -1.20 -53.82 -15.32
CA ILE A 209 -1.76 -54.91 -16.16
C ILE A 209 -2.31 -56.06 -15.27
N ALA A 210 -2.32 -55.92 -13.94
CA ALA A 210 -2.84 -56.95 -13.03
C ALA A 210 -3.90 -56.37 -12.08
N PRO A 211 -5.09 -56.99 -11.96
CA PRO A 211 -6.17 -56.45 -11.13
C PRO A 211 -5.89 -56.72 -9.65
N SER A 212 -5.58 -55.68 -8.88
CA SER A 212 -5.48 -55.75 -7.41
C SER A 212 -6.35 -54.66 -6.78
N SER A 213 -7.50 -55.05 -6.25
CA SER A 213 -8.41 -54.18 -5.53
C SER A 213 -7.85 -53.79 -4.15
N CYS A 214 -7.13 -52.66 -4.08
CA CYS A 214 -6.81 -52.01 -2.80
C CYS A 214 -7.68 -50.75 -2.64
N PRO A 215 -8.35 -50.57 -1.49
CA PRO A 215 -9.15 -49.36 -1.22
C PRO A 215 -8.25 -48.13 -1.05
N ILE A 216 -8.72 -47.00 -1.59
CA ILE A 216 -8.07 -45.69 -1.50
C ILE A 216 -8.05 -45.23 -0.03
N PRO A 217 -6.93 -44.75 0.53
CA PRO A 217 -6.85 -44.31 1.92
C PRO A 217 -7.64 -43.01 2.20
N ASP A 218 -8.32 -42.91 3.35
CA ASP A 218 -9.21 -41.78 3.74
C ASP A 218 -8.57 -40.37 3.76
N ASN A 219 -7.23 -40.27 3.79
CA ASN A 219 -6.52 -38.98 3.74
C ASN A 219 -6.75 -38.21 2.43
N ASP A 220 -7.16 -38.91 1.39
CA ASP A 220 -7.38 -38.40 0.04
C ASP A 220 -8.62 -37.51 -0.09
N LEU A 221 -9.61 -37.67 0.79
CA LEU A 221 -10.84 -36.87 0.77
C LEU A 221 -10.64 -35.49 1.43
N MET A 222 -9.63 -35.35 2.30
CA MET A 222 -9.40 -34.17 3.14
C MET A 222 -8.84 -32.96 2.37
N ALA A 223 -7.81 -33.12 1.54
CA ALA A 223 -7.23 -31.99 0.78
C ALA A 223 -8.25 -31.37 -0.21
N MET A 224 -9.12 -32.21 -0.75
CA MET A 224 -10.20 -31.84 -1.66
C MET A 224 -11.34 -31.14 -0.94
N SER A 225 -11.70 -31.66 0.25
CA SER A 225 -12.66 -31.01 1.15
C SER A 225 -12.15 -29.67 1.67
N GLN A 226 -10.83 -29.51 1.88
CA GLN A 226 -10.21 -28.23 2.26
C GLN A 226 -10.27 -27.20 1.12
N LEU A 227 -9.96 -27.59 -0.12
CA LEU A 227 -10.08 -26.71 -1.27
C LEU A 227 -11.54 -26.28 -1.50
N LYS A 228 -12.49 -27.19 -1.32
CA LYS A 228 -13.93 -26.91 -1.41
C LYS A 228 -14.46 -26.10 -0.21
N GLY A 229 -13.94 -26.35 0.99
CA GLY A 229 -14.25 -25.59 2.20
C GLY A 229 -13.71 -24.15 2.18
N LEU A 230 -12.67 -23.88 1.39
CA LEU A 230 -12.24 -22.51 1.07
C LEU A 230 -13.24 -21.79 0.16
N LEU A 231 -14.01 -22.53 -0.66
CA LEU A 231 -15.01 -22.01 -1.59
C LEU A 231 -16.40 -21.80 -0.94
N ASP A 232 -16.77 -22.62 0.04
CA ASP A 232 -18.07 -22.54 0.73
C ASP A 232 -18.25 -21.32 1.67
N VAL A 233 -17.42 -20.28 1.55
CA VAL A 233 -17.57 -19.01 2.27
C VAL A 233 -18.45 -18.05 1.46
N GLU A 234 -19.73 -18.40 1.32
CA GLU A 234 -20.73 -17.50 0.76
C GLU A 234 -21.88 -17.28 1.75
N ALA A 235 -21.81 -16.17 2.49
CA ALA A 235 -22.94 -15.37 3.00
C ALA A 235 -22.48 -14.39 4.10
N LEU A 236 -21.63 -13.42 3.77
CA LEU A 236 -21.58 -12.18 4.54
C LEU A 236 -22.05 -11.04 3.66
N ALA A 237 -23.31 -10.67 3.90
CA ALA A 237 -23.99 -9.55 3.32
C ALA A 237 -23.11 -8.29 3.37
N ILE A 238 -23.03 -7.61 2.24
CA ILE A 238 -22.47 -6.26 2.13
C ILE A 238 -23.38 -5.34 2.95
N ALA A 239 -22.99 -5.08 4.20
CA ALA A 239 -23.61 -4.04 5.01
C ALA A 239 -23.16 -2.66 4.51
N GLU A 240 -24.13 -1.79 4.26
CA GLU A 240 -23.92 -0.39 3.90
C GLU A 240 -23.04 0.32 4.94
N PRO A 241 -22.11 1.21 4.54
CA PRO A 241 -21.29 1.94 5.48
C PRO A 241 -22.11 3.05 6.17
N GLU A 242 -22.25 2.92 7.49
CA GLU A 242 -22.80 3.98 8.34
C GLU A 242 -21.99 5.28 8.23
N SER A 243 -22.71 6.39 8.12
CA SER A 243 -22.20 7.75 8.02
C SER A 243 -21.49 8.19 9.31
N PHE A 244 -20.22 8.57 9.21
CA PHE A 244 -19.51 9.23 10.32
C PHE A 244 -19.84 10.73 10.38
N PRO A 245 -19.95 11.32 11.60
CA PRO A 245 -20.25 12.74 11.77
C PRO A 245 -19.07 13.62 11.35
N ILE A 246 -19.39 14.61 10.52
CA ILE A 246 -18.48 15.63 10.00
C ILE A 246 -18.10 16.59 11.14
N ILE A 247 -16.81 16.58 11.53
CA ILE A 247 -16.24 17.61 12.39
C ILE A 247 -15.96 18.84 11.51
N SER A 248 -16.73 19.90 11.73
CA SER A 248 -16.57 21.21 11.11
C SER A 248 -15.31 21.89 11.66
N GLN A 249 -14.36 22.25 10.78
CA GLN A 249 -13.25 23.13 11.12
C GLN A 249 -13.48 24.50 10.49
N GLU A 250 -13.35 25.55 11.32
CA GLU A 250 -13.46 26.96 10.96
C GLU A 250 -12.38 27.42 9.96
N PRO A 251 -12.66 28.47 9.16
CA PRO A 251 -11.79 28.86 8.06
C PRO A 251 -10.60 29.71 8.52
N ALA A 252 -9.40 29.23 8.20
CA ALA A 252 -8.17 30.01 8.30
C ALA A 252 -8.13 31.13 7.24
N THR A 253 -7.59 32.26 7.68
CA THR A 253 -7.47 33.55 6.98
C THR A 253 -6.95 33.48 5.54
N LYS A 254 -7.64 34.21 4.65
CA LYS A 254 -7.37 34.36 3.21
C LYS A 254 -5.96 34.93 2.94
N LYS A 255 -5.02 34.07 2.52
CA LYS A 255 -3.81 34.53 1.82
C LYS A 255 -4.16 34.83 0.36
N ARG A 256 -3.80 36.03 -0.11
CA ARG A 256 -3.96 36.47 -1.50
C ARG A 256 -3.27 35.48 -2.45
N LYS A 257 -4.08 34.78 -3.25
CA LYS A 257 -3.67 33.98 -4.40
C LYS A 257 -3.10 34.97 -5.43
N ARG A 258 -1.81 34.87 -5.74
CA ARG A 258 -1.24 35.54 -6.89
C ARG A 258 -1.56 34.62 -8.06
N ASP A 259 -2.56 35.00 -8.86
CA ASP A 259 -2.94 34.23 -10.04
C ASP A 259 -1.74 34.20 -10.97
N ALA A 260 -1.17 33.00 -11.15
CA ALA A 260 -0.26 32.77 -12.26
C ALA A 260 -1.14 32.87 -13.50
N ASP A 261 -0.80 33.80 -14.40
CA ASP A 261 -1.46 33.91 -15.69
C ASP A 261 -1.25 32.57 -16.41
N PRO A 262 -2.30 31.76 -16.62
CA PRO A 262 -2.12 30.46 -17.23
C PRO A 262 -1.61 30.69 -18.65
N GLU A 263 -0.42 30.18 -18.96
CA GLU A 263 0.02 30.13 -20.35
C GLU A 263 -1.09 29.47 -21.17
N ASP A 264 -1.56 30.20 -22.18
CA ASP A 264 -2.70 29.85 -23.02
C ASP A 264 -2.34 28.62 -23.88
N CYS A 265 -2.55 27.41 -23.35
CA CYS A 265 -2.53 26.22 -24.17
C CYS A 265 -3.82 26.16 -25.00
N GLU A 266 -3.67 26.26 -26.32
CA GLU A 266 -4.77 26.07 -27.27
C GLU A 266 -5.11 24.58 -27.37
N ILE A 267 -6.33 24.21 -26.98
CA ILE A 267 -6.90 22.85 -27.11
C ILE A 267 -7.31 22.59 -28.57
N ARG A 268 -7.73 23.64 -29.27
CA ARG A 268 -8.17 23.63 -30.67
C ARG A 268 -8.02 25.05 -31.20
N ALA A 269 -7.98 25.24 -32.52
CA ALA A 269 -8.04 26.56 -33.14
C ALA A 269 -9.20 27.39 -32.52
N GLY A 270 -8.86 28.32 -31.63
CA GLY A 270 -9.81 29.17 -30.90
C GLY A 270 -10.33 28.69 -29.54
N PHE A 271 -9.90 27.54 -28.99
CA PHE A 271 -10.31 27.07 -27.66
C PHE A 271 -9.15 27.09 -26.68
N ARG A 272 -9.29 27.88 -25.60
CA ARG A 272 -8.34 27.92 -24.49
C ARG A 272 -8.78 26.96 -23.40
N LEU A 273 -7.83 26.21 -22.84
CA LEU A 273 -8.09 25.32 -21.71
C LEU A 273 -8.79 26.00 -20.53
N SER A 274 -8.41 27.24 -20.23
CA SER A 274 -9.00 28.02 -19.14
C SER A 274 -10.49 28.34 -19.35
N ASP A 275 -10.95 28.39 -20.60
CA ASP A 275 -12.36 28.65 -20.94
C ASP A 275 -13.18 27.36 -20.85
N GLU A 276 -12.63 26.25 -21.36
CA GLU A 276 -13.29 24.94 -21.29
C GLU A 276 -13.49 24.48 -19.85
N LEU A 277 -12.54 24.75 -18.96
CA LEU A 277 -12.66 24.41 -17.53
C LEU A 277 -13.71 25.24 -16.78
N LYS A 278 -14.11 26.39 -17.31
CA LYS A 278 -15.18 27.24 -16.76
C LYS A 278 -16.54 26.90 -17.37
N ALA A 279 -16.56 26.21 -18.51
CA ALA A 279 -17.79 25.81 -19.17
C ALA A 279 -18.58 24.84 -18.26
N PRO A 280 -19.92 24.94 -18.21
CA PRO A 280 -20.74 23.98 -17.49
C PRO A 280 -20.59 22.59 -18.11
N GLY A 281 -20.55 21.55 -17.26
CA GLY A 281 -20.44 20.17 -17.73
C GLY A 281 -21.70 19.73 -18.48
N GLU A 282 -21.60 19.55 -19.79
CA GLU A 282 -22.70 19.08 -20.63
C GLU A 282 -22.82 17.55 -20.70
N TYR A 283 -21.84 16.82 -20.13
CA TYR A 283 -21.78 15.35 -20.07
C TYR A 283 -21.95 14.63 -21.43
N ARG A 284 -21.53 15.28 -22.52
CA ARG A 284 -21.43 14.69 -23.87
C ARG A 284 -19.98 14.56 -24.31
N TYR A 285 -19.65 13.51 -25.07
CA TYR A 285 -18.31 13.34 -25.62
C TYR A 285 -18.07 14.32 -26.77
N ASN A 286 -17.23 15.34 -26.52
CA ASN A 286 -16.93 16.41 -27.48
C ASN A 286 -15.66 16.15 -28.32
N GLY A 287 -14.90 15.08 -28.05
CA GLY A 287 -13.67 14.78 -28.77
C GLY A 287 -12.60 15.88 -28.65
N LEU A 288 -12.54 16.55 -27.49
CA LEU A 288 -11.61 17.66 -27.22
C LEU A 288 -10.14 17.23 -27.30
N VAL A 289 -9.87 15.96 -26.99
CA VAL A 289 -8.57 15.32 -27.10
C VAL A 289 -8.58 14.45 -28.35
N HIS A 290 -7.64 14.68 -29.25
CA HIS A 290 -7.67 14.09 -30.61
C HIS A 290 -6.84 12.81 -30.73
N ASP A 291 -5.68 12.81 -30.09
CA ASP A 291 -4.72 11.71 -30.12
C ASP A 291 -3.91 11.71 -28.82
N GLU A 292 -3.01 10.73 -28.69
CA GLU A 292 -2.18 10.53 -27.51
C GLU A 292 -1.21 11.70 -27.25
N ASN A 293 -0.65 12.32 -28.29
CA ASN A 293 0.26 13.45 -28.12
C ASN A 293 -0.51 14.70 -27.66
N HIS A 294 -1.69 14.91 -28.23
CA HIS A 294 -2.60 15.97 -27.82
C HIS A 294 -3.08 15.77 -26.38
N PHE A 295 -3.38 14.52 -26.01
CA PHE A 295 -3.69 14.15 -24.62
C PHE A 295 -2.58 14.57 -23.67
N GLN A 296 -1.31 14.22 -23.96
CA GLN A 296 -0.19 14.56 -23.08
C GLN A 296 -0.04 16.09 -22.95
N SER A 297 -0.14 16.82 -24.06
CA SER A 297 -0.06 18.28 -24.06
C SER A 297 -1.17 18.95 -23.25
N ILE A 298 -2.43 18.54 -23.44
CA ILE A 298 -3.58 19.05 -22.66
C ILE A 298 -3.43 18.67 -21.20
N ASN A 299 -3.03 17.43 -20.92
CA ASN A 299 -2.86 16.94 -19.56
C ASN A 299 -1.81 17.79 -18.83
N ASP A 300 -0.65 18.03 -19.44
CA ASP A 300 0.38 18.89 -18.85
C ASP A 300 -0.10 20.32 -18.62
N ALA A 301 -0.76 20.93 -19.60
CA ALA A 301 -1.31 22.28 -19.47
C ALA A 301 -2.39 22.35 -18.36
N TYR A 302 -3.24 21.32 -18.28
CA TYR A 302 -4.27 21.20 -17.26
C TYR A 302 -3.69 21.04 -15.87
N LEU A 303 -2.67 20.20 -15.70
CA LEU A 303 -1.99 20.00 -14.42
C LEU A 303 -1.35 21.30 -13.94
N ARG A 304 -0.72 22.08 -14.83
CA ARG A 304 -0.17 23.41 -14.52
C ARG A 304 -1.28 24.39 -14.12
N HIS A 305 -2.39 24.42 -14.86
CA HIS A 305 -3.52 25.32 -14.59
C HIS A 305 -4.20 25.01 -13.24
N ALA A 306 -4.53 23.74 -13.00
CA ALA A 306 -5.35 23.34 -11.86
C ALA A 306 -4.61 23.45 -10.52
N ARG A 307 -3.28 23.34 -10.48
CA ARG A 307 -2.56 22.98 -9.22
C ARG A 307 -1.47 23.95 -8.74
N GLN A 308 -1.58 25.23 -9.11
CA GLN A 308 -0.84 26.35 -8.52
C GLN A 308 0.64 26.48 -8.94
N ARG A 309 1.14 27.69 -8.71
CA ARG A 309 2.44 28.28 -9.08
C ARG A 309 3.59 27.27 -9.16
N ALA A 310 4.00 26.96 -10.39
CA ALA A 310 5.33 26.43 -10.66
C ALA A 310 6.38 27.37 -10.06
N GLY A 311 7.57 26.83 -9.76
CA GLY A 311 8.71 27.68 -9.42
C GLY A 311 9.21 28.43 -10.66
N LEU A 312 10.46 28.89 -10.61
CA LEU A 312 11.11 29.39 -11.82
C LEU A 312 11.14 28.30 -12.89
N ALA A 313 10.96 28.72 -14.15
CA ALA A 313 11.13 27.85 -15.31
C ALA A 313 12.58 27.35 -15.37
N ALA A 314 12.82 26.23 -16.05
CA ALA A 314 14.15 25.63 -16.15
C ALA A 314 15.21 26.60 -16.71
N GLU A 315 14.82 27.44 -17.66
CA GLU A 315 15.64 28.48 -18.28
C GLU A 315 15.92 29.70 -17.38
N ASP A 316 15.04 29.97 -16.42
CA ASP A 316 15.16 31.10 -15.48
C ASP A 316 15.80 30.68 -14.14
N ASP A 317 15.91 29.39 -13.88
CA ASP A 317 16.45 28.83 -12.64
C ASP A 317 17.93 28.46 -12.78
N PRO A 318 18.87 29.25 -12.25
CA PRO A 318 20.31 28.96 -12.35
C PRO A 318 20.71 27.68 -11.61
N THR A 319 19.82 27.14 -10.78
CA THR A 319 20.05 25.91 -10.00
C THR A 319 19.47 24.66 -10.68
N TRP A 320 18.83 24.84 -11.84
CA TRP A 320 18.27 23.75 -12.62
C TRP A 320 19.34 22.72 -13.01
N PRO A 321 19.08 21.41 -12.89
CA PRO A 321 20.04 20.37 -13.21
C PRO A 321 20.10 20.09 -14.72
N GLU A 322 20.54 21.06 -15.52
CA GLU A 322 20.60 20.91 -16.97
C GLU A 322 21.67 19.90 -17.41
N SER A 323 22.87 19.97 -16.79
CA SER A 323 24.00 19.10 -17.14
C SER A 323 23.97 17.75 -16.40
N GLY A 324 24.55 16.73 -17.03
CA GLY A 324 24.71 15.41 -16.42
C GLY A 324 25.52 15.43 -15.12
N ASP A 325 26.52 16.31 -15.02
CA ASP A 325 27.31 16.49 -13.79
C ASP A 325 26.50 17.10 -12.66
N ARG A 326 25.65 18.09 -12.96
CA ARG A 326 24.79 18.71 -11.95
C ARG A 326 23.74 17.73 -11.43
N LYS A 327 23.16 16.90 -12.32
CA LYS A 327 22.26 15.80 -11.92
C LYS A 327 22.96 14.81 -10.99
N ARG A 328 24.19 14.38 -11.34
CA ARG A 328 25.00 13.49 -10.49
C ARG A 328 25.32 14.11 -9.13
N GLN A 329 25.60 15.41 -9.08
CA GLN A 329 25.83 16.10 -7.82
C GLN A 329 24.59 16.06 -6.92
N TYR A 330 23.40 16.37 -7.45
CA TYR A 330 22.17 16.30 -6.67
C TYR A 330 21.86 14.87 -6.19
N VAL A 331 22.08 13.87 -7.05
CA VAL A 331 21.96 12.44 -6.67
C VAL A 331 22.92 12.09 -5.54
N LYS A 332 24.17 12.55 -5.61
CA LYS A 332 25.15 12.37 -4.55
C LYS A 332 24.71 13.05 -3.25
N ASP A 333 24.18 14.27 -3.31
CA ASP A 333 23.71 14.99 -2.12
C ASP A 333 22.58 14.23 -1.41
N LEU A 334 21.65 13.64 -2.17
CA LEU A 334 20.56 12.83 -1.63
C LEU A 334 21.05 11.47 -1.12
N PHE A 335 22.00 10.84 -1.80
CA PHE A 335 22.66 9.63 -1.33
C PHE A 335 23.34 9.86 0.03
N ASP A 336 24.11 10.94 0.15
CA ASP A 336 24.77 11.36 1.38
C ASP A 336 23.74 11.68 2.47
N ALA A 337 22.63 12.34 2.13
CA ALA A 337 21.54 12.61 3.06
C ALA A 337 20.87 11.33 3.57
N ILE A 338 20.61 10.35 2.70
CA ILE A 338 20.01 9.06 3.06
C ILE A 338 20.95 8.27 3.97
N THR A 339 22.22 8.16 3.60
CA THR A 339 23.23 7.36 4.32
C THR A 339 23.76 8.02 5.58
N ASN A 340 23.57 9.33 5.75
CA ASN A 340 23.84 10.02 7.01
C ASN A 340 22.86 9.55 8.10
N THR A 341 23.38 8.72 9.00
CA THR A 341 22.63 8.12 10.12
C THR A 341 23.18 8.57 11.47
N VAL A 342 23.92 9.68 11.52
CA VAL A 342 24.55 10.17 12.76
C VAL A 342 23.50 10.64 13.76
N ASP A 343 22.60 11.52 13.34
CA ASP A 343 21.53 12.07 14.16
C ASP A 343 20.26 12.28 13.34
N PHE A 344 19.21 11.53 13.67
CA PHE A 344 17.92 11.56 12.98
C PHE A 344 16.78 11.22 13.96
N HIS A 345 15.56 11.56 13.58
CA HIS A 345 14.37 11.54 14.44
C HIS A 345 14.14 10.19 15.11
N GLU A 346 14.17 9.09 14.35
CA GLU A 346 13.93 7.75 14.87
C GLU A 346 15.04 7.31 15.84
N ALA A 347 16.30 7.67 15.59
CA ALA A 347 17.41 7.40 16.51
C ALA A 347 17.29 8.20 17.82
N ARG A 348 16.98 9.51 17.75
CA ARG A 348 16.75 10.32 18.96
C ARG A 348 15.60 9.76 19.80
N LYS A 349 14.51 9.36 19.16
CA LYS A 349 13.36 8.73 19.81
C LYS A 349 13.73 7.39 20.45
N ALA A 350 14.51 6.56 19.76
CA ALA A 350 14.97 5.28 20.27
C ALA A 350 15.90 5.46 21.49
N LYS A 351 16.85 6.39 21.42
CA LYS A 351 17.76 6.74 22.53
C LYS A 351 16.99 7.19 23.77
N ALA A 352 16.04 8.11 23.61
CA ALA A 352 15.19 8.56 24.71
C ALA A 352 14.39 7.41 25.36
N LYS A 353 13.92 6.43 24.57
CA LYS A 353 13.23 5.26 25.11
C LYS A 353 14.14 4.30 25.86
N VAL A 354 15.36 4.08 25.35
CA VAL A 354 16.36 3.24 26.02
C VAL A 354 16.79 3.87 27.34
N GLU A 355 17.06 5.17 27.35
CA GLU A 355 17.38 5.94 28.57
C GLU A 355 16.24 5.89 29.58
N ALA A 356 15.00 6.10 29.15
CA ALA A 356 13.82 6.00 30.02
C ALA A 356 13.64 4.59 30.60
N HIS A 357 13.92 3.54 29.83
CA HIS A 357 13.87 2.16 30.32
C HIS A 357 14.99 1.86 31.32
N ASN A 358 16.20 2.39 31.10
CA ASN A 358 17.31 2.19 32.03
C ASN A 358 17.10 2.96 33.34
N ALA A 359 16.45 4.12 33.29
CA ALA A 359 16.11 4.91 34.47
C ALA A 359 14.89 4.35 35.23
N ALA A 360 13.90 3.79 34.54
CA ALA A 360 12.68 3.28 35.15
C ALA A 360 12.70 1.75 35.27
N THR A 361 12.63 1.21 36.49
CA THR A 361 12.61 -0.25 36.75
C THR A 361 11.39 -0.98 36.17
N ARG A 362 10.40 -0.27 35.58
CA ARG A 362 9.11 -0.82 35.13
C ARG A 362 8.62 -0.33 33.75
N GLY A 363 9.53 0.07 32.85
CA GLY A 363 9.18 0.41 31.46
C GLY A 363 9.02 -0.81 30.54
N LYS A 364 8.29 -0.68 29.42
CA LYS A 364 8.34 -1.69 28.35
C LYS A 364 9.76 -1.70 27.77
N ALA A 365 10.36 -2.88 27.66
CA ALA A 365 11.68 -3.04 27.06
C ALA A 365 11.71 -2.47 25.63
N PRO A 366 12.76 -1.72 25.25
CA PRO A 366 12.97 -1.26 23.89
C PRO A 366 13.01 -2.45 22.93
N SER A 367 12.42 -2.27 21.74
CA SER A 367 12.45 -3.28 20.68
C SER A 367 13.87 -3.52 20.16
N ALA A 368 14.09 -4.62 19.44
CA ALA A 368 15.39 -4.91 18.82
C ALA A 368 15.85 -3.75 17.90
N SER A 369 14.96 -3.26 17.03
CA SER A 369 15.24 -2.09 16.18
C SER A 369 15.58 -0.85 16.99
N GLU A 370 14.86 -0.57 18.08
CA GLU A 370 15.15 0.59 18.94
C GLU A 370 16.54 0.51 19.60
N ARG A 371 16.99 -0.70 19.98
CA ARG A 371 18.34 -0.89 20.51
C ARG A 371 19.41 -0.64 19.45
N VAL A 372 19.21 -1.13 18.22
CA VAL A 372 20.12 -0.87 17.09
C VAL A 372 20.19 0.63 16.78
N LEU A 373 19.06 1.33 16.81
CA LEU A 373 18.98 2.76 16.54
C LEU A 373 19.60 3.63 17.64
N ALA A 374 19.55 3.19 18.90
CA ALA A 374 20.14 3.89 20.03
C ALA A 374 21.67 3.66 20.15
N ASP A 375 22.20 2.61 19.54
CA ASP A 375 23.61 2.22 19.65
C ASP A 375 24.49 2.95 18.61
N GLU A 376 25.33 3.86 19.09
CA GLU A 376 26.30 4.67 18.31
C GLU A 376 27.41 3.85 17.64
N THR A 377 27.60 2.59 18.04
CA THR A 377 28.60 1.71 17.42
C THR A 377 28.07 1.01 16.15
N LYS A 378 26.76 1.04 15.90
CA LYS A 378 26.14 0.39 14.75
C LYS A 378 26.44 1.11 13.45
N THR A 379 26.62 0.33 12.38
CA THR A 379 26.92 0.89 11.07
C THR A 379 25.69 1.59 10.49
N ALA A 380 25.91 2.46 9.49
CA ALA A 380 24.80 3.11 8.78
C ALA A 380 23.86 2.09 8.13
N VAL A 381 24.40 0.96 7.64
CA VAL A 381 23.62 -0.13 7.05
C VAL A 381 22.70 -0.76 8.09
N ASP A 382 23.22 -1.10 9.27
CA ASP A 382 22.42 -1.69 10.36
C ASP A 382 21.29 -0.75 10.81
N ARG A 383 21.60 0.55 10.93
CA ARG A 383 20.63 1.57 11.34
C ARG A 383 19.54 1.76 10.29
N LEU A 384 19.88 1.78 9.00
CA LEU A 384 18.88 1.85 7.93
C LEU A 384 18.04 0.58 7.87
N GLU A 385 18.64 -0.61 7.98
CA GLU A 385 17.91 -1.88 8.03
C GLU A 385 16.92 -1.92 9.21
N ALA A 386 17.30 -1.39 10.37
CA ALA A 386 16.42 -1.30 11.53
C ALA A 386 15.19 -0.40 11.30
N VAL A 387 15.30 0.66 10.48
CA VAL A 387 14.18 1.55 10.13
C VAL A 387 13.33 0.95 9.01
N LEU A 388 13.97 0.41 7.97
CA LEU A 388 13.31 -0.02 6.74
C LEU A 388 12.77 -1.44 6.83
N HIS A 389 13.29 -2.24 7.75
CA HIS A 389 13.07 -3.68 7.83
C HIS A 389 13.55 -4.47 6.60
N CYS A 390 14.45 -3.87 5.80
CA CYS A 390 15.14 -4.51 4.70
C CYS A 390 16.52 -3.89 4.49
N LYS A 391 17.44 -4.65 3.89
CA LYS A 391 18.76 -4.14 3.48
C LYS A 391 18.62 -3.39 2.17
N MET A 392 19.31 -2.25 2.06
CA MET A 392 19.47 -1.52 0.81
C MET A 392 20.94 -1.48 0.43
N SER A 393 21.23 -1.89 -0.81
CA SER A 393 22.52 -1.72 -1.45
C SER A 393 22.75 -0.27 -1.85
N ASN A 394 24.02 0.11 -2.06
CA ASN A 394 24.37 1.43 -2.57
C ASN A 394 23.68 1.73 -3.91
N LEU A 395 23.58 0.73 -4.79
CA LEU A 395 22.89 0.87 -6.07
C LEU A 395 21.40 1.20 -5.89
N GLU A 396 20.71 0.55 -4.95
CA GLU A 396 19.30 0.83 -4.68
C GLU A 396 19.09 2.25 -4.13
N VAL A 397 19.99 2.72 -3.25
CA VAL A 397 19.95 4.11 -2.76
C VAL A 397 20.18 5.10 -3.90
N GLU A 398 21.11 4.82 -4.80
CA GLU A 398 21.37 5.66 -5.98
C GLU A 398 20.16 5.66 -6.95
N LEU A 399 19.57 4.50 -7.23
CA LEU A 399 18.37 4.38 -8.07
C LEU A 399 17.17 5.14 -7.48
N VAL A 400 16.97 5.06 -6.16
CA VAL A 400 15.94 5.85 -5.48
C VAL A 400 16.24 7.34 -5.61
N SER A 401 17.52 7.74 -5.50
CA SER A 401 17.92 9.14 -5.61
C SER A 401 17.67 9.72 -7.00
N TRP A 402 17.92 8.95 -8.06
CA TRP A 402 17.55 9.32 -9.44
C TRP A 402 16.05 9.49 -9.63
N LYS A 403 15.25 8.54 -9.13
CA LYS A 403 13.77 8.63 -9.21
C LYS A 403 13.23 9.87 -8.49
N VAL A 404 13.79 10.19 -7.32
CA VAL A 404 13.42 11.40 -6.57
C VAL A 404 13.85 12.67 -7.33
N LEU A 405 15.00 12.65 -8.01
CA LEU A 405 15.47 13.77 -8.84
C LEU A 405 14.50 14.05 -9.99
N GLU A 406 14.14 13.03 -10.78
CA GLU A 406 13.20 13.16 -11.89
C GLU A 406 11.84 13.69 -11.43
N ALA A 407 11.33 13.13 -10.33
CA ALA A 407 10.08 13.60 -9.74
C ALA A 407 10.18 15.05 -9.24
N ALA A 408 11.29 15.43 -8.61
CA ALA A 408 11.51 16.81 -8.15
C ALA A 408 11.58 17.80 -9.30
N MET A 409 12.20 17.43 -10.42
CA MET A 409 12.25 18.26 -11.64
C MET A 409 10.84 18.45 -12.22
N ALA A 410 10.12 17.35 -12.41
CA ALA A 410 8.73 17.38 -12.87
C ALA A 410 7.86 18.26 -11.94
N CYS A 411 8.03 18.10 -10.62
CA CYS A 411 7.35 18.91 -9.63
C CYS A 411 7.71 20.41 -9.77
N GLN A 412 8.99 20.76 -9.89
CA GLN A 412 9.40 22.17 -9.99
C GLN A 412 8.77 22.89 -11.20
N GLN A 413 8.59 22.16 -12.30
CA GLN A 413 7.90 22.60 -13.52
C GLN A 413 6.36 22.58 -13.43
N GLY A 414 5.79 22.19 -12.29
CA GLY A 414 4.34 22.14 -12.06
C GLY A 414 3.67 20.85 -12.56
N HIS A 415 4.42 19.83 -13.00
CA HIS A 415 3.85 18.53 -13.30
C HIS A 415 3.53 17.79 -12.00
N THR A 416 2.30 17.26 -11.90
CA THR A 416 1.83 16.49 -10.74
C THR A 416 1.61 15.03 -11.12
N MET A 417 2.02 14.13 -10.22
CA MET A 417 1.83 12.69 -10.40
C MET A 417 0.52 12.16 -9.77
N ARG A 418 -0.32 13.03 -9.19
CA ARG A 418 -1.54 12.56 -8.50
C ARG A 418 -2.79 12.91 -9.30
N ALA A 419 -3.65 11.91 -9.49
CA ALA A 419 -4.87 12.04 -10.26
C ALA A 419 -5.76 13.21 -9.81
N LEU A 420 -6.40 13.83 -10.79
CA LEU A 420 -7.13 15.10 -10.68
C LEU A 420 -8.39 14.98 -9.83
N TRP A 421 -9.01 13.81 -9.84
CA TRP A 421 -10.20 13.47 -9.04
C TRP A 421 -9.88 13.14 -7.57
N ALA A 422 -8.61 13.20 -7.15
CA ALA A 422 -8.31 13.19 -5.73
C ALA A 422 -8.87 14.49 -5.12
N SER A 423 -9.93 14.34 -4.30
CA SER A 423 -10.62 15.46 -3.65
C SER A 423 -9.65 16.47 -3.02
N GLU A 424 -10.01 17.74 -3.00
CA GLU A 424 -9.18 18.81 -2.40
C GLU A 424 -8.78 18.49 -0.94
N ARG A 425 -9.63 17.74 -0.22
CA ARG A 425 -9.38 17.27 1.15
C ARG A 425 -8.27 16.22 1.28
N THR A 426 -8.00 15.45 0.22
CA THR A 426 -6.98 14.39 0.22
C THR A 426 -5.68 14.84 -0.43
N ASN A 427 -5.65 16.04 -1.03
CA ASN A 427 -4.45 16.60 -1.62
C ASN A 427 -3.62 17.28 -0.53
N SER A 428 -2.52 16.63 -0.13
CA SER A 428 -1.41 17.33 0.51
C SER A 428 -1.09 18.53 -0.38
N GLN A 429 -1.37 19.73 0.12
CA GLN A 429 -1.12 20.96 -0.63
C GLN A 429 0.33 20.96 -1.11
N TRP A 430 0.58 21.44 -2.31
CA TRP A 430 1.92 21.56 -2.87
C TRP A 430 2.83 22.46 -2.02
N ASP A 431 4.11 22.13 -1.88
CA ASP A 431 5.09 23.07 -1.33
C ASP A 431 5.70 23.88 -2.48
N VAL A 432 5.57 25.19 -2.39
CA VAL A 432 6.06 26.13 -3.40
C VAL A 432 7.48 26.52 -3.07
N PHE A 433 8.37 26.35 -4.03
CA PHE A 433 9.77 26.72 -3.96
C PHE A 433 10.09 27.64 -5.14
N GLU A 434 10.86 28.70 -4.88
CA GLU A 434 11.27 29.64 -5.92
C GLU A 434 12.27 28.99 -6.88
N THR A 435 13.28 28.30 -6.35
CA THR A 435 14.30 27.58 -7.12
C THR A 435 14.23 26.07 -6.88
N PHE A 436 14.80 25.31 -7.81
CA PHE A 436 14.97 23.88 -7.75
C PHE A 436 15.86 23.48 -6.59
N GLU A 437 16.96 24.20 -6.34
CA GLU A 437 17.85 23.95 -5.20
C GLU A 437 17.13 24.10 -3.86
N ALA A 438 16.22 25.06 -3.71
CA ALA A 438 15.44 25.19 -2.48
C ALA A 438 14.52 23.98 -2.27
N ARG A 439 13.89 23.48 -3.34
CA ARG A 439 13.09 22.23 -3.30
C ARG A 439 13.96 21.03 -2.95
N TRP A 440 15.09 20.89 -3.62
CA TRP A 440 16.01 19.76 -3.44
C TRP A 440 16.60 19.74 -2.03
N GLY A 441 17.04 20.90 -1.53
CA GLY A 441 17.53 21.07 -0.16
C GLY A 441 16.49 20.64 0.88
N ALA A 442 15.22 21.00 0.68
CA ALA A 442 14.14 20.55 1.57
C ALA A 442 13.93 19.02 1.53
N ILE A 443 14.06 18.38 0.36
CA ILE A 443 14.01 16.93 0.22
C ILE A 443 15.18 16.28 0.96
N CYS A 444 16.41 16.75 0.74
CA CYS A 444 17.62 16.24 1.39
C CYS A 444 17.55 16.38 2.91
N GLU A 445 17.17 17.55 3.44
CA GLU A 445 17.04 17.76 4.88
C GLU A 445 15.99 16.85 5.52
N ASN A 446 14.89 16.56 4.81
CA ASN A 446 13.88 15.63 5.30
C ASN A 446 14.35 14.18 5.27
N MET A 447 15.08 13.75 4.22
CA MET A 447 15.68 12.41 4.17
C MET A 447 16.83 12.23 5.16
N LYS A 448 17.54 13.31 5.49
CA LYS A 448 18.57 13.33 6.53
C LYS A 448 17.95 13.16 7.91
N ASP A 449 16.88 13.91 8.22
CA ASP A 449 16.28 13.91 9.56
C ASP A 449 15.27 12.78 9.82
N CYS A 450 14.53 12.29 8.84
CA CYS A 450 13.46 11.32 9.04
C CYS A 450 13.59 10.13 8.08
N LYS A 451 14.16 9.03 8.57
CA LYS A 451 14.44 7.84 7.74
C LYS A 451 13.18 7.04 7.41
N MET A 452 12.08 7.25 8.13
CA MET A 452 10.77 6.68 7.75
C MET A 452 10.26 7.21 6.40
N MET A 453 10.78 8.36 5.94
CA MET A 453 10.51 8.84 4.59
C MET A 453 11.08 7.90 3.53
N LEU A 454 12.25 7.31 3.78
CA LEU A 454 12.88 6.35 2.89
C LEU A 454 12.03 5.09 2.73
N HIS A 455 11.50 4.53 3.83
CA HIS A 455 10.56 3.41 3.80
C HIS A 455 9.32 3.71 2.92
N SER A 456 8.89 4.97 2.90
CA SER A 456 7.71 5.37 2.14
C SER A 456 8.00 5.44 0.63
N VAL A 457 9.15 6.00 0.24
CA VAL A 457 9.53 6.11 -1.18
C VAL A 457 9.93 4.76 -1.79
N THR A 458 10.29 3.75 -1.00
CA THR A 458 10.65 2.42 -1.51
C THR A 458 9.44 1.49 -1.72
N ARG A 459 8.30 1.70 -1.03
CA ARG A 459 7.16 0.77 -1.07
C ARG A 459 5.98 1.18 -1.94
N ALA A 460 5.86 2.46 -2.27
CA ALA A 460 4.72 2.96 -3.05
C ALA A 460 5.11 4.21 -3.85
N ASP A 461 4.20 4.68 -4.73
CA ASP A 461 4.35 5.92 -5.51
C ASP A 461 4.25 7.18 -4.61
N TRP A 462 5.20 7.26 -3.68
CA TRP A 462 5.39 8.34 -2.71
C TRP A 462 6.54 9.23 -3.10
N VAL A 463 7.36 8.82 -4.08
CA VAL A 463 8.44 9.62 -4.66
C VAL A 463 7.88 10.99 -5.06
N ALA A 464 6.77 11.01 -5.79
CA ALA A 464 6.15 12.25 -6.22
C ALA A 464 5.53 13.08 -5.08
N LYS A 465 5.00 12.42 -4.04
CA LYS A 465 4.46 13.13 -2.85
C LYS A 465 5.57 13.83 -2.08
N LEU A 466 6.68 13.13 -1.86
CA LEU A 466 7.86 13.71 -1.23
C LEU A 466 8.42 14.85 -2.09
N ALA A 467 8.55 14.66 -3.40
CA ALA A 467 9.09 15.67 -4.30
C ALA A 467 8.22 16.94 -4.38
N GLY A 468 6.89 16.76 -4.43
CA GLY A 468 5.93 17.86 -4.54
C GLY A 468 5.69 18.63 -3.25
N ALA A 469 5.72 17.93 -2.10
CA ALA A 469 5.41 18.52 -0.80
C ALA A 469 6.30 17.95 0.34
N PRO A 470 7.63 18.13 0.27
CA PRO A 470 8.56 17.49 1.20
C PRO A 470 8.28 17.89 2.66
N MET A 471 7.98 19.16 2.94
CA MET A 471 7.79 19.66 4.31
C MET A 471 6.50 19.14 4.91
N LYS A 472 5.42 19.15 4.13
CA LYS A 472 4.13 18.60 4.58
C LYS A 472 4.18 17.10 4.76
N GLU A 473 4.88 16.37 3.90
CA GLU A 473 4.98 14.93 4.06
C GLU A 473 5.74 14.55 5.33
N ARG A 474 6.85 15.24 5.63
CA ARG A 474 7.52 15.08 6.93
C ARG A 474 6.57 15.37 8.09
N LYS A 475 5.84 16.48 8.05
CA LYS A 475 4.85 16.84 9.08
C LYS A 475 3.79 15.74 9.23
N ASN A 476 3.28 15.20 8.13
CA ASN A 476 2.29 14.12 8.14
C ASN A 476 2.84 12.85 8.78
N LYS A 477 4.10 12.49 8.49
CA LYS A 477 4.76 11.33 9.12
C LYS A 477 4.91 11.50 10.63
N LEU A 478 5.40 12.65 11.07
CA LEU A 478 5.55 12.95 12.50
C LEU A 478 4.18 12.98 13.21
N ASN A 479 3.16 13.54 12.55
CA ASN A 479 1.79 13.54 13.07
C ASN A 479 1.24 12.11 13.18
N ASN A 480 1.40 11.29 12.15
CA ASN A 480 0.96 9.89 12.16
C ASN A 480 1.65 9.10 13.28
N ASP A 481 2.95 9.30 13.47
CA ASP A 481 3.70 8.70 14.56
C ASP A 481 3.16 9.13 15.94
N SER A 482 2.88 10.43 16.13
CA SER A 482 2.29 10.94 17.37
C SER A 482 0.89 10.38 17.65
N ILE A 483 0.06 10.24 16.60
CA ILE A 483 -1.29 9.67 16.69
C ILE A 483 -1.20 8.19 17.07
N ASN A 484 -0.29 7.44 16.45
CA ASN A 484 -0.07 6.03 16.76
C ASN A 484 0.46 5.82 18.18
N ALA A 485 1.34 6.70 18.65
CA ALA A 485 1.80 6.70 20.04
C ALA A 485 0.64 6.93 21.02
N ARG A 486 -0.24 7.90 20.75
CA ARG A 486 -1.43 8.16 21.56
C ARG A 486 -2.41 6.98 21.57
N LYS A 487 -2.71 6.41 20.40
CA LYS A 487 -3.54 5.21 20.27
C LYS A 487 -2.95 4.04 21.08
N GLY A 488 -1.64 3.82 20.98
CA GLY A 488 -0.95 2.80 21.76
C GLY A 488 -1.04 3.01 23.28
N ALA A 489 -0.98 4.26 23.75
CA ALA A 489 -1.18 4.58 25.17
C ALA A 489 -2.64 4.34 25.62
N GLN A 490 -3.62 4.74 24.81
CA GLN A 490 -5.04 4.52 25.09
C GLN A 490 -5.38 3.02 25.15
N LEU A 491 -4.88 2.22 24.21
CA LEU A 491 -5.09 0.77 24.20
C LEU A 491 -4.51 0.10 25.46
N LYS A 492 -3.32 0.52 25.91
CA LYS A 492 -2.72 0.03 27.16
C LYS A 492 -3.54 0.41 28.39
N ALA A 493 -4.01 1.66 28.45
CA ALA A 493 -4.84 2.13 29.55
C ALA A 493 -6.19 1.38 29.59
N GLY A 494 -6.79 1.13 28.42
CA GLY A 494 -7.99 0.31 28.28
C GLY A 494 -7.77 -1.13 28.74
N ALA A 495 -6.70 -1.78 28.28
CA ALA A 495 -6.35 -3.13 28.68
C ALA A 495 -6.10 -3.25 30.20
N LYS A 496 -5.43 -2.27 30.80
CA LYS A 496 -5.22 -2.22 32.26
C LYS A 496 -6.54 -2.10 33.02
N LYS A 497 -7.45 -1.22 32.58
CA LYS A 497 -8.79 -1.09 33.20
C LYS A 497 -9.62 -2.36 33.09
N MET A 498 -9.53 -3.08 31.96
CA MET A 498 -10.21 -4.37 31.80
C MET A 498 -9.68 -5.43 32.77
N LEU A 499 -8.36 -5.45 33.02
CA LEU A 499 -7.76 -6.35 34.00
C LEU A 499 -8.13 -5.99 35.45
N GLU A 500 -8.24 -4.70 35.77
CA GLU A 500 -8.62 -4.22 37.11
C GLU A 500 -10.10 -4.48 37.44
N ASN A 501 -10.98 -4.44 36.45
CA ASN A 501 -12.42 -4.62 36.66
C ASN A 501 -12.87 -6.10 36.74
N GLY A 502 -11.96 -7.06 36.51
CA GLY A 502 -12.26 -8.48 36.43
C GLY A 502 -13.11 -8.84 35.19
N PRO A 503 -13.08 -10.11 34.75
CA PRO A 503 -14.00 -10.61 33.73
C PRO A 503 -15.46 -10.61 34.20
#